data_AF-A0A137QVC1-F1
#
_entry.id   AF-A0A137QVC1-F1
#
_cell.length_a   1.000
_cell.length_b   1.000
_cell.length_c   1.000
_cell.angle_alpha   90.00
_cell.angle_beta   90.00
_cell.angle_gamma   90.00
#
_symmetry.space_group_name_H-M   'P 1'
#
loop_
_entity.id
_entity.type
_entity.pdbx_description
1 polymer ?
#
loop_
_entity_poly.entity_id
_entity_poly.type
_entity_poly.pdbx_seq_one_letter_code
_entity_poly.pdbx_strand_id
1 'polypeptide(L)'
;MDIVRDWVSKTVKVDIPEPRAPMSKSYLKIVGVNYYTPSSWHEDGSTHLQAEDVMYVMRRNNLFNGVCLASSLRIMKASAHSDMAVIWFDIWDSQKGTKAKALINKSFNFSNDIATVIACNMHPGVPQCQNCWRWGHITAKC
;
A
#
# COMPACT_ATOMS: atom_id res chain seq x y z
N MET A 1 28.78 -36.90 16.17
CA MET A 1 28.82 -36.53 14.73
C MET A 1 27.40 -36.17 14.32
N ASP A 2 27.00 -34.92 14.51
CA ASP A 2 25.65 -34.43 14.19
C ASP A 2 25.61 -33.86 12.76
N ILE A 3 25.73 -34.76 11.78
CA ILE A 3 25.70 -34.45 10.34
C ILE A 3 24.39 -33.73 9.93
N VAL A 4 23.33 -33.88 10.73
CA VAL A 4 22.01 -33.28 10.46
C VAL A 4 21.98 -31.77 10.72
N ARG A 5 22.82 -31.23 11.63
CA ARG A 5 22.82 -29.79 11.97
C ARG A 5 23.56 -28.92 10.95
N ASP A 6 24.61 -29.44 10.32
CA ASP A 6 25.40 -28.69 9.32
C ASP A 6 24.65 -28.55 7.98
N TRP A 7 23.76 -29.50 7.65
CA TRP A 7 22.99 -29.47 6.40
C TRP A 7 21.80 -28.51 6.43
N VAL A 8 21.12 -28.39 7.58
CA VAL A 8 20.00 -27.45 7.73
C VAL A 8 20.49 -26.00 7.69
N SER A 9 21.70 -25.74 8.19
CA SER A 9 22.29 -24.40 8.26
C SER A 9 22.76 -23.85 6.90
N LYS A 10 22.92 -24.71 5.88
CA LYS A 10 23.43 -24.33 4.54
C LYS A 10 22.36 -24.07 3.49
N THR A 11 21.09 -24.42 3.74
CA THR A 11 20.09 -24.50 2.65
C THR A 11 18.90 -23.56 2.81
N VAL A 12 18.85 -22.78 3.88
CA VAL A 12 17.69 -21.94 4.16
C VAL A 12 18.18 -20.60 4.73
N LYS A 13 18.53 -19.66 3.86
CA LYS A 13 18.36 -18.23 4.18
C LYS A 13 16.85 -17.96 4.18
N VAL A 14 16.13 -18.53 5.14
CA VAL A 14 14.86 -17.95 5.54
C VAL A 14 15.28 -16.71 6.30
N ASP A 15 15.04 -15.55 5.69
CA ASP A 15 14.82 -14.33 6.44
C ASP A 15 13.72 -14.64 7.44
N ILE A 16 14.12 -15.09 8.63
CA ILE A 16 13.22 -15.23 9.77
C ILE A 16 12.72 -13.81 10.00
N PRO A 17 11.46 -13.48 9.72
CA PRO A 17 10.97 -12.13 9.97
C PRO A 17 11.19 -11.88 11.45
N GLU A 18 11.96 -10.85 11.80
CA GLU A 18 12.09 -10.43 13.20
C GLU A 18 10.70 -10.41 13.83
N PRO A 19 10.53 -10.90 15.07
CA PRO A 19 9.22 -10.89 15.72
C PRO A 19 8.74 -9.46 15.85
N ARG A 20 7.89 -9.03 14.90
CA ARG A 20 7.30 -7.70 14.90
C ARG A 20 6.21 -7.73 15.96
N ALA A 21 6.28 -6.80 16.91
CA ALA A 21 5.18 -6.52 17.82
C ALA A 21 3.87 -6.38 17.02
N PRO A 22 2.70 -6.78 17.56
CA PRO A 22 1.44 -6.70 16.84
C PRO A 22 1.24 -5.29 16.25
N MET A 23 1.29 -5.20 14.92
CA MET A 23 1.14 -3.97 14.17
C MET A 23 -0.31 -3.81 13.75
N SER A 24 -0.82 -2.58 13.83
CA SER A 24 -2.12 -2.24 13.27
C SER A 24 -1.99 -1.95 11.77
N LYS A 25 -3.11 -1.99 11.05
CA LYS A 25 -3.19 -1.48 9.68
C LYS A 25 -3.84 -0.10 9.69
N SER A 26 -3.22 0.83 8.97
CA SER A 26 -3.82 2.13 8.68
C SER A 26 -4.17 2.21 7.21
N TYR A 27 -5.38 2.70 6.91
CA TYR A 27 -5.93 2.81 5.56
C TYR A 27 -5.80 4.26 5.10
N LEU A 28 -5.18 4.46 3.94
CA LEU A 28 -4.90 5.78 3.39
C LEU A 28 -5.24 5.83 1.90
N LYS A 29 -5.43 7.05 1.41
CA LYS A 29 -5.52 7.31 -0.04
C LYS A 29 -4.69 8.52 -0.43
N ILE A 30 -4.13 8.49 -1.62
CA ILE A 30 -3.57 9.65 -2.30
C ILE A 30 -4.62 10.17 -3.29
N VAL A 31 -4.82 11.47 -3.29
CA VAL A 31 -5.68 12.19 -4.25
C VAL A 31 -4.90 13.34 -4.88
N GLY A 32 -5.44 13.92 -5.96
CA GLY A 32 -4.81 15.06 -6.63
C GLY A 32 -3.80 14.67 -7.71
N VAL A 33 -3.85 13.43 -8.21
CA VAL A 33 -2.97 12.91 -9.27
C VAL A 33 -3.83 12.61 -10.49
N ASN A 34 -3.34 12.91 -11.70
CA ASN A 34 -4.02 12.51 -12.94
C ASN A 34 -4.00 10.98 -13.11
N TYR A 35 -5.14 10.43 -13.54
CA TYR A 35 -5.27 9.01 -13.88
C TYR A 35 -4.58 8.68 -15.20
N TYR A 36 -4.52 9.65 -16.12
CA TYR A 36 -3.85 9.48 -17.39
C TYR A 36 -2.41 9.97 -17.30
N THR A 37 -1.48 9.11 -17.71
CA THR A 37 -0.05 9.41 -17.80
C THR A 37 0.33 9.73 -19.25
N PRO A 38 1.33 10.60 -19.47
CA PRO A 38 1.90 10.78 -20.80
C PRO A 38 2.40 9.46 -21.37
N SER A 39 2.19 9.22 -22.66
CA SER A 39 2.63 7.99 -23.34
C SER A 39 4.14 7.76 -23.30
N SER A 40 4.93 8.76 -22.92
CA SER A 40 6.38 8.65 -22.71
C SER A 40 6.78 7.94 -21.42
N TRP A 41 5.83 7.67 -20.51
CA TRP A 41 6.11 7.02 -19.23
C TRP A 41 6.27 5.51 -19.36
N HIS A 42 5.61 4.90 -20.33
CA HIS A 42 5.56 3.46 -20.46
C HIS A 42 5.91 3.02 -21.90
N GLU A 43 6.88 2.13 -22.04
CA GLU A 43 7.32 1.60 -23.33
C GLU A 43 6.23 0.76 -24.02
N ASP A 44 5.29 0.22 -23.25
CA ASP A 44 4.14 -0.56 -23.74
C ASP A 44 3.02 0.33 -24.32
N GLY A 45 3.17 1.65 -24.25
CA GLY A 45 2.17 2.62 -24.70
C GLY A 45 1.00 2.80 -23.74
N SER A 46 1.07 2.29 -22.51
CA SER A 46 0.07 2.53 -21.47
C SER A 46 -0.07 4.03 -21.21
N THR A 47 -1.33 4.48 -21.17
CA THR A 47 -1.69 5.88 -20.93
C THR A 47 -2.33 6.12 -19.56
N HIS A 48 -2.29 5.11 -18.69
CA HIS A 48 -2.93 5.14 -17.37
C HIS A 48 -1.90 4.92 -16.28
N LEU A 49 -2.11 5.59 -15.14
CA LEU A 49 -1.26 5.48 -13.96
C LEU A 49 -1.21 4.04 -13.44
N GLN A 50 0.00 3.51 -13.29
CA GLN A 50 0.26 2.16 -12.81
C GLN A 50 0.80 2.16 -11.37
N ALA A 51 0.76 0.99 -10.72
CA ALA A 51 1.22 0.86 -9.34
C ALA A 51 2.74 1.13 -9.24
N GLU A 52 3.49 0.76 -10.27
CA GLU A 52 4.92 0.95 -10.42
C GLU A 52 5.32 2.43 -10.38
N ASP A 53 4.55 3.29 -11.04
CA ASP A 53 4.75 4.75 -11.06
C ASP A 53 4.60 5.33 -9.65
N VAL A 54 3.52 4.95 -8.98
CA VAL A 54 3.24 5.41 -7.62
C VAL A 54 4.34 4.92 -6.68
N MET A 55 4.74 3.65 -6.79
CA MET A 55 5.82 3.07 -5.99
C MET A 55 7.17 3.76 -6.25
N TYR A 56 7.42 4.18 -7.47
CA TYR A 56 8.63 4.93 -7.83
C TYR A 56 8.64 6.31 -7.16
N VAL A 57 7.52 7.04 -7.23
CA VAL A 57 7.38 8.35 -6.57
C VAL A 57 7.48 8.20 -5.04
N MET A 58 6.79 7.23 -4.45
CA MET A 58 6.82 6.99 -3.01
C MET A 58 8.24 6.69 -2.52
N ARG A 59 9.01 5.86 -3.24
CA ARG A 59 10.40 5.50 -2.87
C ARG A 59 11.37 6.67 -2.92
N ARG A 60 11.12 7.66 -3.78
CA ARG A 60 11.96 8.86 -3.91
C ARG A 60 11.56 9.99 -2.99
N ASN A 61 10.41 9.88 -2.34
CA ASN A 61 9.88 10.94 -1.50
C ASN A 61 10.10 10.63 -0.02
N ASN A 62 10.80 11.54 0.66
CA ASN A 62 11.11 11.41 2.09
C ASN A 62 9.86 11.32 2.98
N LEU A 63 8.70 11.79 2.51
CA LEU A 63 7.42 11.66 3.21
C LEU A 63 7.08 10.19 3.52
N PHE A 64 7.45 9.26 2.64
CA PHE A 64 7.17 7.83 2.80
C PHE A 64 8.36 7.04 3.36
N ASN A 65 9.40 7.70 3.86
CA ASN A 65 10.54 7.01 4.45
C ASN A 65 10.10 6.21 5.70
N GLY A 66 10.50 4.93 5.77
CA GLY A 66 10.11 4.03 6.85
C GLY A 66 8.63 3.58 6.82
N VAL A 67 7.89 3.92 5.77
CA VAL A 67 6.54 3.39 5.52
C VAL A 67 6.65 1.99 4.92
N CYS A 68 5.90 1.05 5.47
CA CYS A 68 5.82 -0.32 4.96
C CYS A 68 4.40 -0.58 4.48
N LEU A 69 4.23 -0.85 3.19
CA LEU A 69 2.92 -1.18 2.64
C LEU A 69 2.41 -2.52 3.20
N ALA A 70 1.14 -2.56 3.56
CA ALA A 70 0.45 -3.73 4.06
C ALA A 70 -0.39 -4.43 2.97
N SER A 71 -0.54 -3.82 1.80
CA SER A 71 -1.23 -4.38 0.63
C SER A 71 -0.74 -3.73 -0.67
N SER A 72 -1.08 -4.34 -1.80
CA SER A 72 -0.85 -3.75 -3.12
C SER A 72 -1.68 -2.48 -3.30
N LEU A 73 -1.09 -1.50 -3.98
CA LEU A 73 -1.76 -0.25 -4.34
C LEU A 73 -2.99 -0.54 -5.23
N ARG A 74 -4.08 0.18 -5.00
CA ARG A 74 -5.27 0.14 -5.88
C ARG A 74 -5.53 1.52 -6.48
N ILE A 75 -5.49 1.61 -7.79
CA ILE A 75 -5.67 2.86 -8.54
C ILE A 75 -7.05 2.84 -9.18
N MET A 76 -7.83 3.89 -8.98
CA MET A 76 -9.16 4.06 -9.56
C MET A 76 -9.35 5.50 -10.04
N LYS A 77 -10.20 5.72 -11.03
CA LYS A 77 -10.68 7.08 -11.33
C LYS A 77 -11.53 7.60 -10.16
N ALA A 78 -11.44 8.89 -9.86
CA ALA A 78 -12.22 9.52 -8.80
C ALA A 78 -13.74 9.48 -9.08
N SER A 79 -14.11 9.48 -10.37
CA SER A 79 -15.46 9.20 -10.87
C SER A 79 -15.38 8.69 -12.31
N ALA A 80 -16.49 8.20 -12.88
CA ALA A 80 -16.52 7.70 -14.25
C ALA A 80 -15.99 8.70 -15.29
N HIS A 81 -16.27 9.99 -15.07
CA HIS A 81 -15.92 11.09 -15.98
C HIS A 81 -14.74 11.95 -15.50
N SER A 82 -14.15 11.64 -14.34
CA SER A 82 -13.02 12.43 -13.83
C SER A 82 -11.71 11.93 -14.38
N ASP A 83 -10.82 12.83 -14.78
CA ASP A 83 -9.45 12.50 -15.16
C ASP A 83 -8.51 12.31 -13.96
N MET A 84 -9.03 12.48 -12.73
CA MET A 84 -8.25 12.33 -11.50
C MET A 84 -8.28 10.89 -11.01
N ALA A 85 -7.17 10.45 -10.43
CA ALA A 85 -7.04 9.18 -9.75
C ALA A 85 -7.26 9.32 -8.23
N VAL A 86 -7.80 8.24 -7.64
CA VAL A 86 -7.71 7.94 -6.22
C VAL A 86 -6.87 6.69 -6.08
N ILE A 87 -5.77 6.80 -5.34
CA ILE A 87 -4.84 5.71 -5.12
C ILE A 87 -4.98 5.25 -3.68
N TRP A 88 -5.51 4.06 -3.47
CA TRP A 88 -5.73 3.46 -2.17
C TRP A 88 -4.54 2.60 -1.76
N PHE A 89 -4.11 2.73 -0.51
CA PHE A 89 -2.99 1.97 0.01
C PHE A 89 -3.11 1.74 1.52
N ASP A 90 -2.67 0.55 1.95
CA ASP A 90 -2.64 0.19 3.36
C ASP A 90 -1.19 0.21 3.84
N ILE A 91 -0.96 0.65 5.08
CA ILE A 91 0.37 0.62 5.71
C ILE A 91 0.34 -0.17 7.02
N TRP A 92 1.45 -0.82 7.33
CA TRP A 92 1.70 -1.33 8.67
C TRP A 92 2.06 -0.18 9.60
N ASP A 93 1.34 -0.08 10.71
CA ASP A 93 1.40 1.04 11.65
C ASP A 93 1.45 0.57 13.11
N SER A 94 1.75 1.50 14.01
CA SER A 94 1.57 1.30 15.44
C SER A 94 0.07 1.24 15.78
N GLN A 95 -0.28 0.68 16.93
CA GLN A 95 -1.67 0.71 17.43
C GLN A 95 -2.22 2.14 17.59
N LYS A 96 -1.34 3.15 17.73
CA LYS A 96 -1.72 4.57 17.84
C LYS A 96 -1.85 5.28 16.49
N GLY A 97 -1.55 4.59 15.38
CA GLY A 97 -1.58 5.14 14.04
C GLY A 97 -0.50 6.20 13.78
N THR A 98 0.69 6.05 14.38
CA THR A 98 1.73 7.10 14.36
C THR A 98 2.19 7.42 12.94
N LYS A 99 2.40 6.40 12.10
CA LYS A 99 2.86 6.58 10.72
C LYS A 99 1.76 7.20 9.86
N ALA A 100 0.51 6.74 10.02
CA ALA A 100 -0.62 7.34 9.33
C ALA A 100 -0.78 8.82 9.68
N LYS A 101 -0.71 9.17 10.97
CA LYS A 101 -0.78 10.57 11.42
C LYS A 101 0.33 11.44 10.83
N ALA A 102 1.52 10.89 10.61
CA ALA A 102 2.62 11.62 9.96
C ALA A 102 2.33 11.91 8.47
N LEU A 103 1.55 11.06 7.80
CA LEU A 103 1.20 11.17 6.39
C LEU A 103 -0.07 11.98 6.12
N ILE A 104 -1.09 11.85 6.98
CA ILE A 104 -2.42 12.46 6.75
C ILE A 104 -2.31 13.99 6.58
N ASN A 105 -3.01 14.50 5.58
CA ASN A 105 -3.03 15.91 5.17
C ASN A 105 -1.65 16.46 4.76
N LYS A 106 -0.68 15.58 4.45
CA LYS A 106 0.56 15.99 3.80
C LYS A 106 0.40 15.96 2.30
N SER A 107 0.83 17.04 1.67
CA SER A 107 0.92 17.16 0.23
C SER A 107 2.36 16.94 -0.22
N PHE A 108 2.52 16.42 -1.43
CA PHE A 108 3.82 16.15 -2.02
C PHE A 108 3.74 16.20 -3.54
N ASN A 109 4.89 16.44 -4.19
CA ASN A 109 4.96 16.47 -5.65
C ASN A 109 4.87 15.05 -6.20
N PHE A 110 3.92 14.85 -7.11
CA PHE A 110 3.74 13.63 -7.90
C PHE A 110 3.95 14.00 -9.36
N SER A 111 5.20 13.95 -9.81
CA SER A 111 5.60 14.51 -11.11
C SER A 111 5.16 15.99 -11.23
N ASN A 112 4.24 16.29 -12.15
CA ASN A 112 3.70 17.64 -12.38
C ASN A 112 2.47 17.97 -11.51
N ASP A 113 1.95 17.00 -10.76
CA ASP A 113 0.76 17.16 -9.92
C ASP A 113 1.15 17.37 -8.45
N ILE A 114 0.25 18.01 -7.69
CA ILE A 114 0.34 18.10 -6.23
C ILE A 114 -0.63 17.10 -5.61
N ALA A 115 -0.06 16.01 -5.10
CA ALA A 115 -0.80 14.95 -4.47
C ALA A 115 -0.97 15.21 -2.97
N THR A 116 -2.06 14.72 -2.38
CA THR A 116 -2.32 14.82 -0.94
C THR A 116 -2.74 13.47 -0.37
N VAL A 117 -2.16 13.10 0.78
CA VAL A 117 -2.55 11.89 1.51
C VAL A 117 -3.72 12.20 2.44
N ILE A 118 -4.77 11.39 2.37
CA ILE A 118 -5.97 11.53 3.18
C ILE A 118 -6.22 10.21 3.92
N ALA A 119 -6.70 10.31 5.16
CA ALA A 119 -7.19 9.14 5.90
C ALA A 119 -8.42 8.54 5.21
N CYS A 120 -8.55 7.22 5.26
CA CYS A 120 -9.80 6.57 4.93
C CYS A 120 -10.19 5.55 5.99
N ASN A 121 -11.48 5.22 6.01
CA ASN A 121 -11.93 4.01 6.69
C ASN A 121 -11.42 2.80 5.91
N MET A 122 -11.40 1.64 6.57
CA MET A 122 -11.18 0.36 5.89
C MET A 122 -11.97 0.32 4.59
N HIS A 123 -11.27 0.05 3.49
CA HIS A 123 -11.79 0.20 2.15
C HIS A 123 -13.17 -0.50 2.01
N PRO A 124 -14.21 0.19 1.50
CA PRO A 124 -15.53 -0.38 1.34
C PRO A 124 -15.50 -1.50 0.30
N GLY A 125 -15.30 -2.72 0.78
CA GLY A 125 -15.10 -3.92 -0.01
C GLY A 125 -14.93 -5.11 0.93
N VAL A 126 -16.06 -5.49 1.54
CA VAL A 126 -16.29 -6.61 2.48
C VAL A 126 -15.24 -6.77 3.60
N PRO A 127 -15.59 -6.50 4.87
CA PRO A 127 -14.65 -6.71 5.98
C PRO A 127 -14.13 -8.15 5.94
N GLN A 128 -12.82 -8.34 6.09
CA GLN A 128 -12.27 -9.67 6.31
C GLN A 128 -12.94 -10.25 7.56
N CYS A 129 -13.58 -11.40 7.40
CA CYS A 129 -14.31 -12.01 8.49
C CYS A 129 -13.35 -12.30 9.65
N GLN A 130 -13.65 -11.76 10.83
CA GLN A 130 -12.83 -11.93 12.03
C GLN A 130 -12.89 -13.35 12.60
N ASN A 131 -13.88 -14.16 12.20
CA ASN A 131 -13.99 -15.55 12.61
C ASN A 131 -13.14 -16.48 11.76
N CYS A 132 -13.32 -16.48 10.43
CA CYS A 132 -12.70 -17.47 9.56
C CYS A 132 -11.56 -16.91 8.68
N TRP A 133 -11.26 -15.61 8.80
CA TRP A 133 -10.20 -14.93 8.05
C TRP A 133 -10.35 -14.97 6.52
N ARG A 134 -11.54 -15.37 6.02
CA ARG A 134 -11.90 -15.40 4.59
C ARG A 134 -12.55 -14.08 4.15
N TRP A 135 -12.31 -13.73 2.90
CA TRP A 135 -12.93 -12.58 2.24
C TRP A 135 -14.34 -12.93 1.75
N GLY A 136 -15.18 -11.91 1.48
CA GLY A 136 -16.41 -12.08 0.71
C GLY A 136 -17.69 -12.43 1.48
N HIS A 137 -17.71 -12.36 2.82
CA HIS A 137 -18.95 -12.51 3.59
C HIS A 137 -18.96 -11.63 4.86
N ILE A 138 -20.17 -11.32 5.34
CA ILE A 138 -20.38 -10.59 6.60
C ILE A 138 -20.20 -11.54 7.79
N THR A 139 -19.62 -11.05 8.90
CA THR A 139 -19.34 -11.85 10.10
C THR A 139 -20.58 -12.55 10.66
N ALA A 140 -21.77 -11.94 10.51
CA ALA A 140 -23.04 -12.52 10.96
C ALA A 140 -23.47 -13.78 10.18
N LYS A 141 -22.88 -14.04 9.02
CA LYS A 141 -23.13 -15.23 8.18
C LYS A 141 -21.88 -16.12 8.05
N CYS A 142 -20.91 -15.95 8.95
CA CYS A 142 -19.73 -16.82 9.02
C CYS A 142 -20.08 -18.16 9.68
#